data_AF-A0A3D3KRX4-F1
#
_entry.id   AF-A0A3D3KRX4-F1
#
_cell.length_a   1.000
_cell.length_b   1.000
_cell.length_c   1.000
_cell.angle_alpha   90.00
_cell.angle_beta   90.00
_cell.angle_gamma   90.00
#
_symmetry.space_group_name_H-M   'P 1'
#
loop_
_entity.id
_entity.type
_entity.pdbx_description
1 polymer ?
#
loop_
_entity_poly.entity_id
_entity_poly.type
_entity_poly.pdbx_seq_one_letter_code
_entity_poly.pdbx_strand_id
1 'polypeptide(L)' 'HVRGYKEEGTTTTPFDMAMLNGIDRFQLAIDAIDRVPGLAAKHSLLRQNLQDRQVQAREYTRTHGEDPEEIRDWTLTSH' A
#
# COMPACT_ATOMS: atom_id res chain seq x y z
N HIS A 1 12.23 -12.30 -3.78
CA HIS A 1 12.23 -10.89 -4.24
C HIS A 1 12.38 -10.03 -3.00
N VAL A 2 13.54 -9.43 -2.77
CA VAL A 2 13.77 -8.56 -1.60
C VAL A 2 13.56 -7.13 -2.07
N ARG A 3 12.66 -6.38 -1.41
CA ARG A 3 12.52 -4.93 -1.59
C ARG A 3 13.15 -4.26 -0.37
N GLY A 4 14.19 -3.48 -0.58
CA GLY A 4 14.86 -2.65 0.44
C GLY A 4 14.73 -1.17 0.09
N TYR A 5 14.87 -0.32 1.12
CA TYR A 5 14.77 1.15 1.09
C TYR A 5 15.55 1.78 -0.09
N LYS A 6 14.86 2.57 -0.91
CA LYS A 6 15.42 3.48 -1.92
C LYS A 6 15.36 4.90 -1.31
N GLU A 7 16.51 5.56 -1.22
CA GLU A 7 16.62 6.94 -0.71
C GLU A 7 15.87 7.95 -1.58
N GLU A 8 14.56 8.07 -1.39
CA GLU A 8 13.71 9.14 -1.92
C GLU A 8 13.12 9.88 -0.71
N GLY A 9 13.96 10.59 0.03
CA GLY A 9 13.56 11.33 1.25
C GLY A 9 13.12 12.75 0.95
N THR A 10 11.82 12.94 0.65
CA THR A 10 11.15 14.25 0.73
C THR A 10 10.44 14.36 2.09
N THR A 11 10.23 15.56 2.63
CA THR A 11 9.34 15.75 3.79
C THR A 11 7.91 15.37 3.39
N THR A 12 7.50 14.15 3.69
CA THR A 12 6.15 13.62 3.41
C THR A 12 5.71 12.67 4.53
N THR A 13 4.51 12.11 4.42
CA THR A 13 3.92 11.24 5.45
C THR A 13 4.55 9.84 5.46
N PRO A 14 4.49 9.10 6.58
CA PRO A 14 5.02 7.73 6.66
C PRO A 14 4.47 6.79 5.58
N PHE A 15 3.16 6.83 5.28
CA PHE A 15 2.60 6.02 4.20
C PHE A 15 3.12 6.43 2.82
N ASP A 16 3.19 7.74 2.52
CA ASP A 16 3.68 8.22 1.23
C ASP A 16 5.14 7.80 1.01
N MET A 17 5.97 7.86 2.07
CA MET A 17 7.34 7.30 2.04
C MET A 17 7.36 5.80 1.73
N ALA A 18 6.52 4.99 2.37
CA ALA A 18 6.45 3.55 2.12
C ALA A 18 6.00 3.24 0.67
N MET A 19 5.05 4.02 0.15
CA MET A 19 4.53 3.89 -1.20
C MET A 19 5.57 4.32 -2.26
N LEU A 20 6.30 5.42 -2.03
CA LEU A 20 7.44 5.81 -2.89
C LEU A 20 8.50 4.71 -2.97
N ASN A 21 8.69 3.98 -1.87
CA ASN A 21 9.58 2.82 -1.79
C ASN A 21 8.96 1.52 -2.32
N GLY A 22 7.69 1.52 -2.70
CA GLY A 22 6.97 0.33 -3.17
C GLY A 22 6.87 -0.78 -2.11
N ILE A 23 6.82 -0.39 -0.84
CA ILE A 23 6.70 -1.29 0.33
C ILE A 23 5.46 -0.97 1.18
N ASP A 24 4.53 -0.18 0.66
CA ASP A 24 3.26 0.03 1.33
C ASP A 24 2.39 -1.24 1.36
N ARG A 25 1.43 -1.27 2.28
CA ARG A 25 0.60 -2.44 2.54
C ARG A 25 -0.24 -2.89 1.32
N PHE A 26 -0.66 -1.96 0.46
CA PHE A 26 -1.46 -2.31 -0.72
C PHE A 26 -0.57 -2.95 -1.77
N GLN A 27 0.60 -2.37 -2.02
CA GLN A 27 1.58 -2.94 -2.93
C GLN A 27 2.01 -4.34 -2.49
N LEU A 28 2.28 -4.54 -1.19
CA LEU A 28 2.65 -5.85 -0.67
C LEU A 28 1.53 -6.90 -0.84
N ALA A 29 0.27 -6.51 -0.66
CA ALA A 29 -0.87 -7.40 -0.87
C ALA A 29 -1.07 -7.75 -2.35
N ILE A 30 -0.98 -6.77 -3.25
CA ILE A 30 -1.03 -6.98 -4.71
C ILE A 30 0.10 -7.92 -5.15
N ASP A 31 1.31 -7.67 -4.65
CA ASP A 31 2.48 -8.50 -4.88
C ASP A 31 2.27 -9.96 -4.45
N ALA A 32 1.57 -10.20 -3.34
CA ALA A 32 1.22 -11.55 -2.90
C ALA A 32 0.21 -12.21 -3.84
N ILE A 33 -0.84 -11.49 -4.25
CA ILE A 33 -1.85 -11.98 -5.22
C ILE A 33 -1.19 -12.37 -6.55
N ASP A 34 -0.30 -11.51 -7.07
CA ASP A 34 0.34 -11.69 -8.37
C ASP A 34 1.36 -12.85 -8.36
N ARG A 35 1.90 -13.22 -7.20
CA ARG A 35 2.91 -14.28 -7.07
C ARG A 35 2.36 -15.67 -6.77
N VAL A 36 1.16 -15.78 -6.21
CA VAL A 36 0.56 -17.09 -5.92
C VAL A 36 -0.13 -17.63 -7.19
N PRO A 37 0.29 -18.80 -7.71
CA PRO A 37 -0.31 -19.38 -8.90
C PRO A 37 -1.83 -19.50 -8.78
N GLY A 38 -2.55 -18.96 -9.76
CA GLY A 38 -4.01 -19.01 -9.82
C GLY A 38 -4.75 -17.91 -9.04
N LEU A 39 -4.11 -17.16 -8.14
CA LEU A 39 -4.81 -16.10 -7.41
C LEU A 39 -5.05 -14.84 -8.24
N ALA A 40 -4.11 -14.44 -9.11
CA ALA A 40 -4.25 -13.24 -9.93
C ALA A 40 -5.54 -13.24 -10.78
N ALA A 41 -5.86 -14.37 -11.41
CA ALA A 41 -7.09 -14.53 -12.19
C ALA A 41 -8.34 -14.64 -11.29
N LYS A 42 -8.23 -15.37 -10.17
CA LYS A 42 -9.35 -15.62 -9.25
C LYS A 42 -9.76 -14.37 -8.46
N HIS A 43 -8.82 -13.47 -8.19
CA HIS A 43 -8.99 -12.30 -7.32
C HIS A 43 -8.70 -10.98 -8.05
N SER A 44 -8.97 -10.90 -9.35
CA SER A 44 -8.76 -9.70 -10.17
C SER A 44 -9.48 -8.48 -9.61
N LEU A 45 -10.71 -8.63 -9.11
CA LEU A 45 -11.47 -7.54 -8.49
C LEU A 45 -10.84 -7.05 -7.18
N LEU A 46 -10.36 -7.98 -6.33
CA LEU A 46 -9.66 -7.62 -5.10
C LEU A 46 -8.36 -6.86 -5.42
N ARG A 47 -7.61 -7.33 -6.42
CA ARG A 47 -6.41 -6.66 -6.90
C ARG A 47 -6.71 -5.23 -7.36
N GLN A 48 -7.76 -5.03 -8.16
CA GLN A 48 -8.20 -3.70 -8.58
C GLN A 48 -8.58 -2.82 -7.39
N ASN A 49 -9.35 -3.35 -6.44
CA ASN A 49 -9.72 -2.60 -5.24
C ASN A 49 -8.50 -2.16 -4.42
N LEU A 50 -7.47 -2.99 -4.30
CA LEU A 50 -6.23 -2.62 -3.61
C LEU A 50 -5.47 -1.50 -4.37
N GLN A 51 -5.48 -1.51 -5.70
CA GLN A 51 -4.91 -0.43 -6.51
C GLN A 51 -5.67 0.88 -6.31
N ASP A 52 -7.01 0.82 -6.34
CA ASP A 52 -7.86 2.00 -6.14
C ASP A 52 -7.64 2.61 -4.75
N ARG A 53 -7.55 1.77 -3.70
CA ARG A 53 -7.27 2.22 -2.33
C ARG A 53 -5.89 2.84 -2.18
N GLN A 54 -4.88 2.29 -2.86
CA GLN A 54 -3.53 2.88 -2.85
C GLN A 54 -3.54 4.28 -3.47
N VAL A 55 -4.28 4.48 -4.57
CA VAL A 55 -4.43 5.79 -5.21
C VAL A 55 -5.18 6.76 -4.29
N GLN A 56 -6.29 6.35 -3.70
CA GLN A 56 -7.07 7.17 -2.76
C GLN A 56 -6.24 7.59 -1.55
N ALA A 57 -5.47 6.66 -0.97
CA ALA A 57 -4.59 6.95 0.15
C ALA A 57 -3.51 7.99 -0.22
N ARG A 58 -2.92 7.87 -1.42
CA ARG A 58 -1.96 8.86 -1.94
C ARG A 58 -2.59 10.24 -2.18
N GLU A 59 -3.82 10.28 -2.67
CA GLU A 59 -4.54 11.54 -2.85
C GLU A 59 -4.82 12.19 -1.49
N TYR A 60 -5.18 11.40 -0.48
CA TYR A 60 -5.40 11.88 0.87
C TYR A 60 -4.13 12.50 1.48
N THR A 61 -2.96 11.85 1.36
CA THR A 61 -1.70 12.41 1.88
C THR A 61 -1.35 13.76 1.23
N ARG A 62 -1.63 13.92 -0.07
CA ARG A 62 -1.40 15.17 -0.80
C ARG A 62 -2.39 16.29 -0.44
N THR A 63 -3.63 15.93 -0.13
CA THR A 63 -4.70 16.89 0.14
C THR A 63 -4.76 17.33 1.60
N HIS A 64 -4.45 16.42 2.53
CA HIS A 64 -4.59 16.64 3.97
C HIS A 64 -3.24 16.75 4.69
N GLY A 65 -2.13 16.30 4.08
CA GLY A 65 -0.81 16.34 4.70
C GLY A 65 -0.60 15.31 5.82
N GLU A 66 -1.50 14.34 5.95
CA GLU A 66 -1.44 13.25 6.94
C GLU A 66 -1.86 11.92 6.31
N ASP A 67 -1.57 10.81 6.98
CA ASP A 67 -1.99 9.48 6.53
C ASP A 67 -3.49 9.26 6.77
N PRO A 68 -4.21 8.55 5.88
CA PRO A 68 -5.60 8.16 6.09
C PRO A 68 -5.81 7.46 7.43
N GLU A 69 -6.96 7.70 8.07
CA GLU A 69 -7.32 7.09 9.37
C GLU A 69 -7.22 5.55 9.32
N GLU A 70 -7.67 4.92 8.23
CA GLU A 70 -7.59 3.47 8.05
C GLU A 70 -6.16 2.91 8.00
N ILE A 71 -5.15 3.76 7.78
CA ILE A 71 -3.74 3.41 7.78
C ILE A 71 -3.11 3.77 9.13
N ARG A 72 -3.38 4.98 9.63
CA ARG A 72 -2.83 5.50 10.88
C ARG A 72 -3.32 4.72 12.11
N ASP A 73 -4.60 4.36 12.13
CA ASP A 73 -5.25 3.72 13.29
C ASP A 73 -5.40 2.21 13.10
N TRP A 74 -4.72 1.62 12.11
CA TRP A 74 -4.72 0.18 11.90
C TRP A 74 -3.99 -0.55 13.02
N THR A 75 -4.64 -1.58 13.58
CA THR A 75 -4.07 -2.45 14.61
C THR A 75 -4.06 -3.90 14.14
N LEU A 76 -3.07 -4.66 14.60
CA LEU A 76 -3.09 -6.11 14.47
C LEU A 76 -4.13 -6.67 15.43
N THR A 77 -5.21 -7.25 14.90
CA THR A 77 -6.13 -8.02 15.74
C THR A 77 -5.42 -9.27 16.22
N SER A 78 -5.19 -9.38 17.53
CA SER A 78 -4.69 -10.62 18.14
C SER A 78 -5.79 -11.69 18.08
N HIS A 79 -5.45 -12.85 17.50
CA HIS A 79 -6.25 -14.07 17.56
C HIS A 79 -5.84 -14.92 18.76
#